data_AF-A0A161HQH6-F1
#
_entry.id   AF-A0A161HQH6-F1
#
_cell.length_a   1.000
_cell.length_b   1.000
_cell.length_c   1.000
_cell.angle_alpha   90.00
_cell.angle_beta   90.00
_cell.angle_gamma   90.00
#
_symmetry.space_group_name_H-M   'P 1'
#
loop_
_entity.id
_entity.type
_entity.pdbx_description
1 polymer ?
#
loop_
_entity_poly.entity_id
_entity_poly.type
_entity_poly.pdbx_seq_one_letter_code
_entity_poly.pdbx_strand_id
1 'polypeptide(L)' 'TQRVRFLQRHFYDRQETDYFDSDLGKFVAVTEL' A
#
# COMPACT_ATOMS: atom_id res chain seq x y z
N THR A 1 11.40 19.98 -8.98
CA THR A 1 11.00 19.55 -7.62
C THR A 1 11.09 18.03 -7.55
N GLN A 2 11.40 17.45 -6.38
CA GLN A 2 11.37 15.99 -6.21
C GLN A 2 9.94 15.56 -5.83
N ARG A 3 9.45 14.45 -6.38
CA ARG A 3 8.17 13.85 -5.99
C ARG A 3 8.44 12.77 -4.94
N VAL A 4 7.84 12.91 -3.76
CA VAL A 4 7.90 11.91 -2.69
C VAL A 4 6.65 11.03 -2.81
N ARG A 5 6.83 9.71 -2.68
CA ARG A 5 5.72 8.74 -2.62
C ARG A 5 5.71 8.08 -1.26
N PHE A 6 4.58 8.19 -0.56
CA PHE A 6 4.36 7.54 0.72
C PHE A 6 3.62 6.21 0.50
N LEU A 7 4.12 5.15 1.13
CA LEU A 7 3.53 3.81 1.12
C LEU A 7 3.41 3.29 2.55
N GLN A 8 2.20 2.94 2.97
CA GLN A 8 1.94 2.20 4.21
C GLN A 8 1.47 0.80 3.85
N ARG A 9 2.20 -0.23 4.28
CA ARG A 9 1.94 -1.63 3.94
C ARG A 9 1.42 -2.39 5.15
N HIS A 10 0.41 -3.22 4.95
CA HIS A 10 -0.11 -4.13 5.96
C HIS A 10 0.30 -5.56 5.63
N PHE A 11 0.74 -6.28 6.67
CA PHE A 11 1.18 -7.66 6.56
C PHE A 11 0.41 -8.55 7.53
N TYR A 12 -0.01 -9.71 7.03
CA TYR A 12 -0.56 -10.81 7.81
C TYR A 12 0.19 -12.09 7.48
N ASP A 13 0.68 -12.81 8.49
CA ASP A 13 1.50 -14.03 8.33
C ASP A 13 2.62 -13.90 7.27
N ARG A 14 3.34 -12.77 7.31
CA ARG A 14 4.43 -12.44 6.36
C ARG A 14 3.97 -12.23 4.91
N GLN A 15 2.66 -12.17 4.64
CA GLN A 15 2.07 -11.81 3.35
C GLN A 15 1.52 -10.38 3.40
N GLU A 16 1.77 -9.59 2.35
CA GLU A 16 1.17 -8.26 2.21
C GLU A 16 -0.31 -8.40 1.80
N THR A 17 -1.20 -7.80 2.58
CA THR A 17 -2.65 -7.85 2.32
C THR A 17 -3.09 -6.66 1.46
N ASP A 18 -2.64 -5.47 1.83
CA ASP A 18 -2.99 -4.21 1.22
C ASP A 18 -1.95 -3.12 1.53
N TYR A 19 -2.01 -2.03 0.78
CA TYR A 19 -1.23 -0.83 1.08
C TYR A 19 -1.97 0.45 0.71
N PHE A 20 -1.66 1.54 1.41
CA PHE A 20 -2.06 2.89 1.01
C PHE A 20 -1.02 3.50 0.06
N ASP A 21 -1.48 4.09 -1.05
CA ASP A 21 -0.64 4.80 -2.01
C ASP A 21 -1.01 6.28 -2.07
N SER A 22 -0.07 7.16 -1.71
CA SER A 22 -0.29 8.61 -1.76
C SER A 22 -0.53 9.15 -3.18
N ASP A 23 -0.02 8.45 -4.20
CA ASP A 23 -0.24 8.85 -5.59
C ASP A 23 -1.65 8.50 -6.10
N LEU A 24 -2.30 7.50 -5.48
CA LEU A 24 -3.67 7.08 -5.82
C LEU A 24 -4.72 7.61 -4.83
N GLY A 25 -4.31 7.99 -3.62
CA GLY A 25 -5.20 8.47 -2.55
C GLY A 25 -6.12 7.38 -2.00
N LYS A 26 -5.76 6.10 -2.13
CA LYS A 26 -6.60 4.97 -1.71
C LYS A 26 -5.78 3.76 -1.26
N PHE A 27 -6.47 2.85 -0.58
CA PHE A 27 -5.96 1.50 -0.31
C PHE A 27 -6.09 0.63 -1.56
N VAL A 28 -5.06 -0.17 -1.81
CA VAL A 28 -5.00 -1.15 -2.91
C VAL A 28 -4.82 -2.52 -2.28
N ALA A 29 -5.75 -3.44 -2.59
CA ALA A 29 -5.61 -4.84 -2.20
C ALA A 29 -4.53 -5.51 -3.05
N VAL A 30 -3.60 -6.20 -2.40
CA VAL A 30 -2.56 -7.02 -3.06
C VAL A 30 -3.06 -8.44 -3.25
N THR A 31 -3.77 -8.96 -2.25
CA THR A 31 -4.36 -10.29 -2.25
C THR A 31 -5.84 -10.16 -1.88
N GLU A 32 -6.73 -10.81 -2.62
CA GLU A 32 -8.09 -11.03 -2.16
C GLU A 32 -8.03 -12.15 -1.11
N LEU A 33 -8.34 -11.82 0.15
CA LEU A 33 -8.45 -12.79 1.25
C LEU A 33 -9.60 -13.78 1.00
#